data_AF-A0A7W3SWC9-F1
#
_entry.id   AF-A0A7W3SWC9-F1
#
_cell.length_a   1.000
_cell.length_b   1.000
_cell.length_c   1.000
_cell.angle_alpha   90.00
_cell.angle_beta   90.00
_cell.angle_gamma   90.00
#
_symmetry.space_group_name_H-M   'P 1'
#
loop_
_entity.id
_entity.type
_entity.pdbx_description
1 polymer ?
#
loop_
_entity_poly.entity_id
_entity_poly.type
_entity_poly.pdbx_seq_one_letter_code
_entity_poly.pdbx_strand_id
1 'polypeptide(L)'
;MIEHGKVKSTIEPEPITVDEHSVWVCSNIVPVEEISGEDTFSGFEYDMVQYSKDEYIKIINDKNQSLEAQLTDVQLALVEIYEGMM
;
A
#
# COMPACT_ATOMS: atom_id res chain seq x y z
N MET A 1 14.20 -2.67 -4.82
CA MET A 1 12.98 -1.92 -5.23
C MET A 1 13.17 -1.32 -6.62
N ILE A 2 12.18 -1.47 -7.51
CA ILE A 2 12.12 -0.85 -8.83
C ILE A 2 10.80 -0.08 -8.92
N GLU A 3 10.87 1.22 -9.17
CA GLU A 3 9.70 2.06 -9.38
C GLU A 3 9.36 2.08 -10.88
N HIS A 4 8.20 1.53 -11.23
CA HIS A 4 7.71 1.57 -12.60
C HIS A 4 6.90 2.84 -12.91
N GLY A 5 6.61 3.63 -11.87
CA GLY A 5 5.87 4.89 -11.99
C GLY A 5 4.40 4.66 -12.31
N LYS A 6 3.80 5.61 -13.03
CA LYS A 6 2.39 5.58 -13.39
C LYS A 6 2.14 4.63 -14.55
N VAL A 7 1.33 3.61 -14.30
CA VAL A 7 0.86 2.66 -15.31
C VAL A 7 -0.66 2.79 -15.47
N LYS A 8 -1.15 2.45 -16.66
CA LYS A 8 -2.57 2.49 -16.99
C LYS A 8 -3.06 1.08 -17.30
N SER A 9 -4.20 0.69 -16.75
CA SER A 9 -4.85 -0.59 -17.00
C SER A 9 -6.34 -0.39 -17.31
N THR A 10 -6.88 -1.21 -18.20
CA THR A 10 -8.33 -1.27 -18.47
C THR A 10 -9.11 -2.03 -17.39
N ILE A 11 -8.41 -2.70 -16.48
CA ILE A 11 -8.97 -3.49 -15.38
C ILE A 11 -8.39 -2.98 -14.07
N GLU A 12 -9.21 -2.91 -13.03
CA GLU A 12 -8.77 -2.54 -11.68
C GLU A 12 -7.65 -3.49 -11.23
N PRO A 13 -6.43 -2.98 -10.95
CA PRO A 13 -5.32 -3.81 -10.51
C PRO A 13 -5.49 -4.23 -9.05
N GLU A 14 -4.95 -5.40 -8.70
CA GLU A 14 -4.83 -5.75 -7.29
C GLU A 14 -3.79 -4.85 -6.60
N PRO A 15 -4.05 -4.40 -5.36
CA PRO A 15 -3.15 -3.50 -4.65
C PRO A 15 -1.79 -4.13 -4.36
N ILE A 16 -1.74 -5.45 -4.15
CA ILE A 16 -0.50 -6.21 -3.97
C ILE A 16 -0.62 -7.53 -4.73
N THR A 17 0.34 -7.81 -5.61
CA THR A 17 0.43 -9.08 -6.35
C THR A 17 1.79 -9.72 -6.10
N VAL A 18 1.82 -11.02 -5.80
CA VAL A 18 3.06 -11.75 -5.49
C VAL A 18 3.31 -12.80 -6.56
N ASP A 19 4.40 -12.62 -7.29
CA ASP A 19 4.89 -13.60 -8.28
C ASP A 19 5.92 -14.55 -7.68
N GLU A 20 6.46 -15.46 -8.49
CA GLU A 20 7.47 -16.45 -8.08
C GLU A 20 8.72 -15.82 -7.46
N HIS A 21 9.12 -14.62 -7.90
CA HIS A 21 10.34 -13.94 -7.45
C HIS A 21 10.15 -12.50 -6.94
N SER A 22 8.98 -11.89 -7.09
CA SER A 22 8.79 -10.46 -6.81
C SER A 22 7.43 -10.16 -6.19
N VAL A 23 7.36 -9.05 -5.47
CA VAL A 23 6.12 -8.49 -4.94
C VAL A 23 5.86 -7.17 -5.64
N TRP A 24 4.72 -7.05 -6.29
CA TRP A 24 4.25 -5.86 -6.97
C TRP A 24 3.24 -5.16 -6.07
N VAL A 25 3.43 -3.86 -5.88
CA VAL A 25 2.56 -3.03 -5.07
C VAL A 25 2.02 -1.91 -5.96
N CYS A 26 0.71 -1.90 -6.14
CA CYS A 26 -0.03 -0.89 -6.88
C CYS A 26 -0.64 0.09 -5.87
N SER A 27 -0.23 1.36 -5.93
CA SER A 27 -0.69 2.43 -5.03
C SER A 27 -1.38 3.53 -5.84
N ASN A 28 -2.22 4.35 -5.18
CA ASN A 28 -2.92 5.48 -5.79
C ASN A 28 -3.73 5.11 -7.05
N ILE A 29 -4.53 4.03 -6.96
CA ILE A 29 -5.41 3.60 -8.05
C ILE A 29 -6.53 4.63 -8.23
N VAL A 30 -6.50 5.34 -9.37
CA VAL A 30 -7.47 6.38 -9.73
C VAL A 30 -8.16 5.97 -11.04
N PRO A 31 -9.50 5.98 -11.12
CA PRO A 31 -10.19 5.77 -12.38
C PRO A 31 -9.93 6.96 -13.32
N VAL A 32 -9.52 6.67 -14.56
CA VAL A 32 -9.27 7.65 -15.60
C VAL A 32 -10.18 7.33 -16.79
N GLU A 33 -10.97 8.32 -17.18
CA GLU A 33 -11.78 8.27 -18.40
C GLU A 33 -11.24 9.31 -19.37
N GLU A 34 -10.65 8.86 -20.47
CA GLU A 34 -10.11 9.71 -21.52
C GLU A 34 -10.96 9.55 -22.79
N ILE A 35 -11.62 10.63 -23.19
CA ILE A 35 -12.43 10.67 -24.41
C ILE A 35 -11.53 11.18 -25.54
N SER A 36 -11.07 10.27 -26.40
CA SER A 36 -10.30 10.60 -27.60
C SER A 36 -11.17 10.42 -28.85
N GLY A 37 -12.04 11.39 -29.14
CA GLY A 37 -12.89 11.36 -30.32
C GLY A 37 -14.08 10.39 -30.18
N GLU A 38 -14.15 9.37 -31.05
CA GLU A 38 -15.20 8.33 -31.03
C GLU A 38 -14.93 7.18 -30.04
N ASP A 39 -13.70 7.08 -29.51
CA ASP A 39 -13.31 6.05 -28.55
C ASP A 39 -13.21 6.61 -27.12
N THR A 40 -13.99 6.01 -26.22
CA THR A 40 -13.91 6.26 -24.77
C THR A 40 -12.97 5.24 -24.15
N PHE A 41 -11.81 5.69 -23.67
CA PHE A 41 -10.94 4.87 -22.83
C PHE A 41 -11.36 5.04 -21.37
N SER A 42 -12.05 4.05 -20.81
CA SER A 42 -12.27 3.95 -19.37
C SER A 42 -11.28 2.95 -18.78
N GLY A 43 -10.44 3.40 -17.85
CA GLY A 43 -9.43 2.56 -17.19
C GLY A 43 -9.03 3.11 -15.82
N PHE A 44 -7.89 2.65 -15.32
CA PHE A 44 -7.32 3.04 -14.05
C PHE A 44 -5.86 3.42 -14.23
N GLU A 45 -5.44 4.52 -13.63
CA GLU A 45 -4.05 4.94 -13.49
C GLU A 45 -3.60 4.69 -12.06
N TYR A 46 -2.43 4.09 -11.89
CA TYR A 46 -1.87 3.76 -10.58
C TYR A 46 -0.34 3.78 -10.62
N ASP A 47 0.26 3.97 -9.45
CA ASP A 47 1.70 3.88 -9.26
C ASP A 47 2.07 2.42 -8.99
N MET A 48 2.95 1.86 -9.82
CA MET A 48 3.41 0.48 -9.67
C MET A 48 4.86 0.44 -9.16
N VAL A 49 5.06 -0.28 -8.06
CA VAL A 49 6.39 -0.49 -7.46
C VAL A 49 6.64 -1.98 -7.30
N GLN A 50 7.79 -2.43 -7.76
CA GLN A 50 8.24 -3.80 -7.63
C GLN A 50 9.28 -3.91 -6.51
N TYR A 51 9.03 -4.80 -5.56
CA TYR A 51 9.94 -5.17 -4.49
C TYR A 51 10.41 -6.60 -4.68
N SER A 52 11.65 -6.88 -4.25
CA SER A 52 12.03 -8.28 -4.02
C SER A 52 11.29 -8.82 -2.79
N LYS A 53 11.11 -10.14 -2.71
CA LYS A 53 10.43 -10.77 -1.57
C LYS A 53 11.13 -10.46 -0.24
N ASP A 54 12.45 -10.53 -0.20
CA ASP A 54 13.22 -10.24 1.01
C ASP A 54 13.06 -8.78 1.47
N GLU A 55 13.10 -7.83 0.53
CA GLU A 55 12.85 -6.42 0.83
C GLU A 55 11.44 -6.20 1.36
N TYR A 56 10.44 -6.81 0.71
CA TYR A 56 9.04 -6.64 1.11
C TYR A 56 8.74 -7.26 2.47
N ILE A 57 9.30 -8.44 2.76
CA ILE A 57 9.22 -9.08 4.07
C ILE A 57 9.84 -8.18 5.15
N LYS A 58 11.00 -7.58 4.86
CA LYS A 58 11.63 -6.65 5.79
C LYS A 58 10.76 -5.42 6.06
N ILE A 59 10.17 -4.82 5.02
CA ILE A 59 9.26 -3.68 5.17
C ILE A 59 8.04 -4.05 6.02
N ILE A 60 7.44 -5.22 5.80
CA ILE A 60 6.32 -5.69 6.62
C ILE A 60 6.76 -5.89 8.07
N ASN A 61 7.90 -6.53 8.29
CA ASN A 61 8.41 -6.77 9.62
C ASN A 61 8.66 -5.45 10.38
N ASP A 62 9.31 -4.48 9.73
CA ASP A 62 9.59 -3.18 10.33
C ASP A 62 8.28 -2.41 10.63
N LYS A 63 7.29 -2.48 9.73
CA LYS A 63 5.96 -1.90 9.97
C LYS A 63 5.23 -2.57 11.14
N ASN A 64 5.29 -3.90 11.23
CA ASN A 64 4.64 -4.64 12.32
C ASN A 64 5.30 -4.33 13.66
N GLN A 65 6.63 -4.29 13.74
CA GLN A 65 7.35 -3.90 14.95
C GLN A 65 6.99 -2.47 15.38
N SER A 66 6.94 -1.53 14.44
CA SER A 66 6.52 -0.16 14.73
C SER A 66 5.06 -0.09 15.20
N LEU A 67 4.16 -0.88 14.62
CA LEU A 67 2.76 -0.91 14.97
C LEU A 67 2.54 -1.52 16.37
N GLU A 68 3.26 -2.60 16.70
CA GLU A 68 3.25 -3.22 18.03
C GLU A 68 3.78 -2.28 19.11
N ALA A 69 4.83 -1.53 18.82
CA ALA A 69 5.36 -0.51 19.72
C ALA A 69 4.32 0.60 19.97
N GLN A 70 3.74 1.16 18.91
CA GLN A 70 2.69 2.18 19.03
C GLN A 70 1.46 1.66 19.80
N LEU A 71 1.07 0.41 19.57
CA LEU A 71 -0.04 -0.21 20.30
C LEU A 71 0.26 -0.31 21.80
N THR A 72 1.49 -0.69 22.15
CA THR A 72 1.96 -0.78 23.54
C THR A 72 1.96 0.60 24.20
N ASP A 73 2.49 1.61 23.52
CA ASP A 73 2.52 3.00 24.01
C ASP A 73 1.11 3.54 24.27
N VAL A 74 0.17 3.27 23.36
CA VAL A 74 -1.23 3.66 23.54
C VAL A 74 -1.86 2.92 24.72
N GLN A 75 -1.59 1.62 24.89
CA GLN A 75 -2.09 0.85 26.02
C GLN A 75 -1.57 1.40 27.35
N LEU A 76 -0.28 1.76 27.43
CA LEU A 76 0.30 2.38 28.62
C LEU A 76 -0.33 3.74 28.91
N ALA A 77 -0.46 4.61 27.89
CA ALA A 77 -1.10 5.91 28.04
C ALA A 77 -2.56 5.79 28.51
N LEU A 78 -3.31 4.80 28.03
CA LEU A 78 -4.67 4.53 28.49
C LEU A 78 -4.68 4.12 29.97
N VAL A 79 -3.77 3.24 30.39
CA VAL A 79 -3.64 2.84 31.81
C VAL A 79 -3.33 4.06 32.68
N GLU A 80 -2.37 4.89 32.29
CA GLU A 80 -1.99 6.11 33.02
C GLU A 80 -3.17 7.08 33.19
N ILE A 81 -4.00 7.26 32.14
CA ILE A 81 -5.21 8.08 32.21
C ILE A 81 -6.23 7.47 33.19
N TYR A 82 -6.46 6.16 33.11
CA TYR A 82 -7.39 5.48 34.02
C TYR A 82 -6.96 5.58 35.48
N GLU A 83 -5.66 5.43 35.76
CA GLU A 83 -5.11 5.57 37.10
C GLU A 83 -5.18 7.02 37.61
N GLY A 84 -4.93 8.01 36.75
CA GLY A 84 -4.99 9.44 37.11
C GLY A 84 -6.41 10.00 37.33
N MET A 85 -7.45 9.26 36.93
CA MET A 85 -8.86 9.61 37.15
C MET A 85 -9.43 9.05 38.47
N MET A 86 -8.72 8.15 39.16
CA MET A 86 -9.08 7.64 40.48
C MET A 86 -8.41 8.43 41.61
#